data_AF-K2ER60-F1
#
_entry.id   AF-K2ER60-F1
#
_cell.length_a   1.000
_cell.length_b   1.000
_cell.length_c   1.000
_cell.angle_alpha   90.00
_cell.angle_beta   90.00
_cell.angle_gamma   90.00
#
_symmetry.space_group_name_H-M   'P 1'
#
loop_
_entity.id
_entity.type
_entity.pdbx_description
1 polymer ?
#
loop_
_entity_poly.entity_id
_entity_poly.type
_entity_poly.pdbx_seq_one_letter_code
_entity_poly.pdbx_strand_id
1 'polypeptide(L)'
;MHIKHIGKPKLIFMFLPVFILFTYALLFLETVKYPGFIGNHFLIDAKVYFAITIVFLIFSDAKSNFAGFVLRVNRLILIPLSLIYLGFSLLEGAHFTNYVLSTFKFHLDGLVLVVLFSLSIYLVDKFKNTIPRTFGKLGPIYAAMIFLITFFMVKNITYAANTGISRNSYILFHLRSSYDDKMFYEWGVFYRFMVFVKNNTPQDATIIIPPMEDPWLMGSGNDHFVRAFLYPRKLIQEPKIIPDIKAFGPNTYILITWGKEACKPDPECHGWPRQEIAAKRIIYKDPDSTNVIETRENSVYKLEDDKYVYGIIEL
;
A
#
# COMPACT_ATOMS: atom_id res chain seq x y z
N MET A 1 47.23 -7.79 27.57
CA MET A 1 46.56 -9.11 27.58
C MET A 1 45.81 -9.27 26.25
N HIS A 2 46.44 -9.89 25.25
CA HIS A 2 45.86 -10.07 23.91
C HIS A 2 45.07 -11.36 23.86
N ILE A 3 43.73 -11.29 23.96
CA ILE A 3 42.88 -12.45 23.68
C ILE A 3 42.77 -12.58 22.16
N LYS A 4 43.68 -13.37 21.59
CA LYS A 4 43.63 -13.81 20.19
C LYS A 4 42.65 -14.98 20.08
N HIS A 5 41.35 -14.71 20.10
CA HIS A 5 40.38 -15.70 19.63
C HIS A 5 40.33 -15.68 18.09
N ILE A 6 41.32 -16.32 17.46
CA ILE A 6 41.20 -16.73 16.06
C ILE A 6 40.38 -18.02 16.07
N GLY A 7 39.06 -17.87 16.22
CA GLY A 7 38.13 -18.94 15.89
C GLY A 7 38.23 -19.17 14.38
N LYS A 8 38.49 -20.41 13.95
CA LYS A 8 38.41 -20.80 12.54
C LYS A 8 37.11 -20.22 11.95
N PRO A 9 37.13 -19.62 10.74
CA PRO A 9 35.90 -19.17 10.11
C PRO A 9 34.96 -20.38 10.04
N LYS A 10 33.84 -20.32 10.75
CA LYS A 10 32.84 -21.39 10.72
C LYS A 10 32.47 -21.62 9.26
N LEU A 11 32.43 -22.89 8.83
CA LEU A 11 32.15 -23.34 7.45
C LEU A 11 31.02 -22.54 6.77
N ILE A 12 30.00 -22.16 7.55
CA ILE A 12 28.86 -21.31 7.18
C ILE A 12 29.28 -20.00 6.48
N PHE A 13 30.34 -19.34 6.95
CA PHE A 13 30.79 -18.06 6.37
C PHE A 13 31.50 -18.21 5.01
N MET A 14 31.92 -19.43 4.65
CA MET A 14 32.46 -19.71 3.32
C MET A 14 31.37 -19.66 2.24
N PHE A 15 30.12 -19.95 2.61
CA PHE A 15 28.97 -19.96 1.72
C PHE A 15 28.24 -18.61 1.61
N LEU A 16 28.61 -17.60 2.41
CA LEU A 16 27.96 -16.29 2.38
C LEU A 16 27.87 -15.66 0.97
N PRO A 17 28.94 -15.68 0.13
CA PRO A 17 28.83 -15.11 -1.22
C PRO A 17 27.83 -15.85 -2.09
N VAL A 18 27.74 -17.18 -1.95
CA VAL A 18 26.73 -18.00 -2.65
C VAL A 18 25.33 -17.64 -2.16
N PHE A 19 25.16 -17.44 -0.85
CA PHE A 19 23.89 -17.04 -0.27
C PHE A 19 23.43 -15.64 -0.71
N ILE A 20 24.36 -14.69 -0.89
CA ILE A 20 24.08 -13.38 -1.48
C ILE A 20 23.57 -13.54 -2.92
N LEU A 21 24.27 -14.33 -3.75
CA LEU A 21 23.86 -14.57 -5.13
C LEU A 21 22.50 -15.28 -5.23
N PHE A 22 22.29 -16.26 -4.35
CA PHE A 22 21.01 -16.96 -4.24
C PHE A 22 19.88 -16.00 -3.87
N THR A 23 20.10 -15.12 -2.88
CA THR A 23 19.11 -14.12 -2.49
C THR A 23 18.81 -13.13 -3.62
N TYR A 24 19.82 -12.69 -4.37
CA TYR A 24 19.59 -11.90 -5.60
C TYR A 24 18.71 -12.64 -6.60
N ALA A 25 18.98 -13.92 -6.86
CA ALA A 25 18.18 -14.72 -7.79
C ALA A 25 16.72 -14.83 -7.35
N LEU A 26 16.45 -15.02 -6.05
CA LEU A 26 15.09 -15.05 -5.51
C LEU A 26 14.37 -13.70 -5.68
N LEU A 27 15.03 -12.59 -5.36
CA LEU A 27 14.44 -11.25 -5.47
C LEU A 27 14.18 -10.86 -6.94
N PHE A 28 15.09 -11.21 -7.85
CA PHE A 28 14.87 -11.03 -9.29
C PHE A 28 13.74 -11.92 -9.82
N LEU A 29 13.60 -13.14 -9.31
CA LEU A 29 12.51 -14.02 -9.71
C LEU A 29 11.14 -13.43 -9.31
N GLU A 30 11.01 -12.83 -8.13
CA GLU A 30 9.79 -12.10 -7.75
C GLU A 30 9.54 -10.87 -8.62
N THR A 31 10.60 -10.20 -9.09
CA THR A 31 10.51 -9.06 -10.01
C THR A 31 9.91 -9.47 -11.37
N VAL A 32 10.22 -10.68 -11.86
CA VAL A 32 9.73 -11.19 -13.15
C VAL A 32 8.38 -11.90 -13.03
N LYS A 33 8.08 -12.54 -11.89
CA LYS A 33 6.86 -13.36 -11.71
C LYS A 33 5.72 -12.57 -11.11
N TYR A 34 5.81 -12.29 -9.82
CA TYR A 34 4.93 -11.43 -9.03
C TYR A 34 5.47 -11.33 -7.60
N PRO A 35 5.19 -10.23 -6.86
CA PRO A 35 5.58 -10.09 -5.47
C PRO A 35 4.99 -11.19 -4.58
N GLY A 36 5.83 -11.87 -3.80
CA GLY A 36 5.41 -13.00 -2.95
C GLY A 36 5.39 -14.36 -3.64
N PHE A 37 5.83 -14.46 -4.91
CA PHE A 37 5.97 -15.74 -5.62
C PHE A 37 6.75 -16.78 -4.82
N ILE A 38 7.85 -16.40 -4.15
CA ILE A 38 8.66 -17.35 -3.39
C ILE A 38 7.91 -17.82 -2.14
N GLY A 39 7.24 -16.92 -1.42
CA GLY A 39 6.46 -17.27 -0.24
C GLY A 39 5.34 -18.27 -0.56
N ASN A 40 4.67 -18.08 -1.69
CA ASN A 40 3.57 -18.96 -2.12
C ASN A 40 4.02 -20.36 -2.54
N HIS A 41 5.25 -20.52 -3.08
CA HIS A 41 5.73 -21.82 -3.58
C HIS A 41 6.69 -22.54 -2.63
N PHE A 42 7.40 -21.80 -1.77
CA PHE A 42 8.47 -22.32 -0.92
C PHE A 42 8.23 -22.05 0.59
N LEU A 43 7.04 -21.58 0.97
CA LEU A 43 6.61 -21.27 2.35
C LEU A 43 7.37 -20.15 3.08
N ILE A 44 8.51 -19.70 2.54
CA ILE A 44 9.38 -18.68 3.13
C ILE A 44 9.42 -17.49 2.17
N ASP A 45 8.99 -16.31 2.63
CA ASP A 45 9.02 -15.07 1.84
C ASP A 45 10.46 -14.68 1.47
N ALA A 46 10.70 -14.18 0.25
CA ALA A 46 12.01 -13.71 -0.21
C ALA A 46 12.66 -12.67 0.74
N LYS A 47 11.84 -11.87 1.44
CA LYS A 47 12.27 -10.90 2.47
C LYS A 47 12.92 -11.56 3.68
N VAL A 48 12.61 -12.82 3.97
CA VAL A 48 13.26 -13.59 5.03
C VAL A 48 14.71 -13.92 4.62
N TYR A 49 14.93 -14.38 3.38
CA TYR A 49 16.27 -14.63 2.85
C TYR A 49 17.11 -13.35 2.79
N PHE A 50 16.50 -12.23 2.40
CA PHE A 50 17.10 -10.90 2.50
C PHE A 50 17.61 -10.66 3.92
N ALA A 51 16.74 -10.72 4.93
CA ALA A 51 17.09 -10.39 6.31
C ALA A 51 18.15 -11.33 6.89
N ILE A 52 18.05 -12.64 6.62
CA ILE A 52 19.07 -13.62 7.03
C ILE A 52 20.43 -13.28 6.41
N THR A 53 20.47 -12.89 5.12
CA THR A 53 21.72 -12.53 4.46
C THR A 53 22.37 -11.32 5.10
N ILE A 54 21.59 -10.28 5.43
CA ILE A 54 22.09 -9.09 6.11
C ILE A 54 22.66 -9.43 7.49
N VAL A 55 21.96 -10.26 8.27
CA VAL A 55 22.45 -10.76 9.55
C VAL A 55 23.79 -11.49 9.37
N PHE A 56 23.87 -12.46 8.44
CA PHE A 56 25.11 -13.17 8.20
C PHE A 56 26.23 -12.23 7.75
N LEU A 57 25.94 -11.24 6.91
CA LEU A 57 26.94 -10.27 6.45
C LEU A 57 27.50 -9.42 7.59
N ILE A 58 26.66 -8.98 8.53
CA ILE A 58 27.07 -8.19 9.71
C ILE A 58 27.99 -9.01 10.64
N PHE A 59 27.67 -10.28 10.86
CA PHE A 59 28.42 -11.15 11.77
C PHE A 59 29.56 -11.93 11.11
N SER A 60 29.72 -11.86 9.79
CA SER A 60 30.81 -12.56 9.10
C SER A 60 32.12 -11.77 9.12
N ASP A 61 33.19 -12.47 9.45
CA ASP A 61 34.56 -12.05 9.15
C ASP A 61 35.07 -12.68 7.85
N ALA A 62 34.19 -12.90 6.87
CA ALA A 62 34.53 -13.61 5.65
C ALA A 62 35.64 -12.87 4.87
N LYS A 63 36.89 -13.32 5.03
CA LYS A 63 38.08 -12.80 4.33
C LYS A 63 38.34 -13.48 2.98
N SER A 64 37.35 -14.17 2.40
CA SER A 64 37.57 -14.87 1.13
C SER A 64 37.67 -13.87 -0.03
N ASN A 65 38.56 -14.16 -0.98
CA ASN A 65 38.68 -13.37 -2.21
C ASN A 65 37.34 -13.30 -2.97
N PHE A 66 36.56 -14.38 -2.91
CA PHE A 66 35.24 -14.45 -3.53
C PHE A 66 34.22 -13.52 -2.85
N ALA A 67 34.21 -13.44 -1.52
CA ALA A 67 33.38 -12.46 -0.81
C ALA A 67 33.74 -11.03 -1.20
N GLY A 68 35.03 -10.70 -1.22
CA GLY A 68 35.50 -9.38 -1.65
C GLY A 68 35.19 -9.06 -3.12
N PHE A 69 35.11 -10.07 -3.98
CA PHE A 69 34.64 -9.92 -5.36
C PHE A 69 33.13 -9.61 -5.41
N VAL A 70 32.29 -10.43 -4.76
CA VAL A 70 30.83 -10.21 -4.73
C VAL A 70 30.46 -8.84 -4.18
N LEU A 71 31.13 -8.37 -3.12
CA LEU A 71 30.90 -7.03 -2.54
C LEU A 71 31.36 -5.88 -3.47
N ARG A 72 32.41 -6.08 -4.26
CA ARG A 72 32.84 -5.12 -5.30
C ARG A 72 31.83 -5.07 -6.44
N VAL A 73 31.38 -6.22 -6.92
CA VAL A 73 30.32 -6.31 -7.94
C VAL A 73 29.04 -5.65 -7.44
N ASN A 74 28.62 -5.91 -6.21
CA ASN A 74 27.46 -5.28 -5.58
C ASN A 74 27.50 -3.75 -5.67
N ARG A 75 28.66 -3.15 -5.36
CA ARG A 75 28.86 -1.70 -5.45
C ARG A 75 28.71 -1.16 -6.86
N LEU A 76 29.19 -1.91 -7.85
CA LEU A 76 29.08 -1.52 -9.25
C LEU A 76 27.64 -1.64 -9.77
N ILE A 77 26.89 -2.67 -9.35
CA ILE A 77 25.50 -2.88 -9.79
C ILE A 77 24.48 -2.00 -9.07
N LEU A 78 24.80 -1.50 -7.87
CA LEU A 78 23.86 -0.67 -7.08
C LEU A 78 23.40 0.57 -7.86
N ILE A 79 24.33 1.28 -8.49
CA ILE A 79 24.03 2.50 -9.26
C ILE A 79 23.10 2.20 -10.45
N PRO A 80 23.43 1.28 -11.39
CA PRO A 80 22.55 0.99 -12.51
C PRO A 80 21.20 0.40 -12.05
N LEU A 81 21.16 -0.45 -11.01
CA LEU A 81 19.89 -0.95 -10.47
C LEU A 81 19.01 0.18 -9.94
N SER A 82 19.60 1.14 -9.22
CA SER A 82 18.87 2.31 -8.70
C SER A 82 18.35 3.19 -9.84
N LEU A 83 19.16 3.41 -10.88
CA LEU A 83 18.75 4.17 -12.06
C LEU A 83 17.65 3.48 -12.86
N ILE A 84 17.72 2.15 -13.04
CA ILE A 84 16.68 1.36 -13.71
C ILE A 84 15.37 1.46 -12.91
N TYR A 85 15.43 1.26 -11.59
CA TYR A 85 14.24 1.38 -10.73
C TYR A 85 13.62 2.77 -10.80
N LEU A 86 14.45 3.82 -10.68
CA LEU A 86 13.97 5.20 -10.80
C LEU A 86 13.35 5.46 -12.17
N GLY A 87 14.03 5.05 -13.25
CA GLY A 87 13.54 5.21 -14.62
C GLY A 87 12.19 4.53 -14.84
N PHE A 88 12.03 3.28 -14.38
CA PHE A 88 10.75 2.58 -14.43
C PHE A 88 9.66 3.24 -13.57
N SER A 89 10.02 3.71 -12.37
CA SER A 89 9.07 4.42 -11.50
C SER A 89 8.58 5.74 -12.12
N LEU A 90 9.47 6.43 -12.85
CA LEU A 90 9.12 7.64 -13.58
C LEU A 90 8.26 7.33 -14.82
N LEU A 91 8.57 6.26 -15.57
CA LEU A 91 7.75 5.82 -16.69
C LEU A 91 6.33 5.42 -16.25
N GLU A 92 6.20 4.74 -15.11
CA GLU A 92 4.90 4.40 -14.54
C GLU A 92 4.08 5.66 -14.23
N GLY A 93 4.72 6.65 -13.59
CA GLY A 93 4.08 7.95 -13.27
C GLY A 93 3.74 8.79 -14.50
N ALA A 94 4.52 8.69 -15.58
CA ALA A 94 4.28 9.42 -16.82
C ALA A 94 3.15 8.82 -17.66
N HIS A 95 2.82 7.56 -17.45
CA HIS A 95 1.76 6.86 -18.18
C HIS A 95 0.59 6.52 -17.24
N PHE A 96 0.50 5.27 -16.80
CA PHE A 96 -0.57 4.78 -15.94
C PHE A 96 -0.05 3.70 -15.00
N THR A 97 -0.76 3.45 -13.90
CA THR A 97 -0.43 2.42 -12.92
C THR A 97 -0.33 1.04 -13.59
N ASN A 98 0.71 0.27 -13.30
CA ASN A 98 1.08 -0.99 -13.96
C ASN A 98 1.57 -0.85 -15.42
N TYR A 99 1.92 0.35 -15.89
CA TYR A 99 2.52 0.52 -17.22
C TYR A 99 3.79 -0.33 -17.39
N VAL A 100 4.68 -0.34 -16.39
CA VAL A 100 5.94 -1.09 -16.47
C VAL A 100 5.66 -2.59 -16.49
N LEU A 101 4.73 -3.06 -15.68
CA LEU A 101 4.30 -4.45 -15.68
C LEU A 101 3.69 -4.86 -17.02
N SER A 102 2.80 -4.04 -17.59
CA SER A 102 2.12 -4.37 -18.85
C SER A 102 3.09 -4.40 -20.04
N THR A 103 4.05 -3.47 -20.08
CA THR A 103 4.97 -3.27 -21.21
C THR A 103 6.23 -4.13 -21.09
N PHE A 104 6.90 -4.10 -19.94
CA PHE A 104 8.20 -4.74 -19.73
C PHE A 104 8.13 -6.05 -18.95
N LYS A 105 6.94 -6.42 -18.43
CA LYS A 105 6.74 -7.62 -17.60
C LYS A 105 7.59 -7.65 -16.33
N PHE A 106 7.89 -6.46 -15.78
CA PHE A 106 8.57 -6.31 -14.50
C PHE A 106 7.62 -5.73 -13.46
N HIS A 107 7.63 -6.35 -12.27
CA HIS A 107 6.98 -5.81 -11.09
C HIS A 107 7.92 -4.82 -10.39
N LEU A 108 7.55 -3.53 -10.39
CA LEU A 108 8.27 -2.46 -9.69
C LEU A 108 8.48 -2.79 -8.19
N ASP A 109 7.47 -3.38 -7.57
CA ASP A 109 7.49 -3.85 -6.18
C ASP A 109 8.58 -4.89 -5.89
N GLY A 110 8.90 -5.75 -6.86
CA GLY A 110 10.00 -6.69 -6.75
C GLY A 110 11.35 -6.01 -7.00
N LEU A 111 11.41 -5.11 -7.99
CA LEU A 111 12.63 -4.42 -8.36
C LEU A 111 13.18 -3.54 -7.23
N VAL A 112 12.30 -2.86 -6.47
CA VAL A 112 12.73 -2.06 -5.31
C VAL A 112 13.42 -2.93 -4.25
N LEU A 113 12.99 -4.19 -4.06
CA LEU A 113 13.65 -5.11 -3.12
C LEU A 113 15.08 -5.44 -3.55
N VAL A 114 15.33 -5.61 -4.85
CA VAL A 114 16.67 -5.84 -5.40
C VAL A 114 17.58 -4.62 -5.12
N VAL A 115 17.06 -3.41 -5.33
CA VAL A 115 17.79 -2.16 -5.04
C VAL A 115 18.08 -2.03 -3.54
N LEU A 116 17.08 -2.23 -2.69
CA LEU A 116 17.23 -2.16 -1.24
C LEU A 116 18.20 -3.21 -0.71
N PHE A 117 18.23 -4.41 -1.31
CA PHE A 117 19.17 -5.46 -0.95
C PHE A 117 20.60 -5.05 -1.29
N SER A 118 20.80 -4.53 -2.50
CA SER A 118 22.09 -4.02 -2.95
C SER A 118 22.60 -2.87 -2.06
N LEU A 119 21.71 -1.94 -1.71
CA LEU A 119 22.01 -0.83 -0.81
C LEU A 119 22.35 -1.34 0.59
N SER A 120 21.60 -2.30 1.12
CA SER A 120 21.84 -2.88 2.45
C SER A 120 23.20 -3.57 2.51
N ILE A 121 23.57 -4.35 1.49
CA ILE A 121 24.90 -4.96 1.38
C ILE A 121 25.98 -3.87 1.37
N TYR A 122 25.81 -2.80 0.59
CA TYR A 122 26.76 -1.68 0.55
C TYR A 122 26.92 -1.01 1.91
N LEU A 123 25.81 -0.71 2.60
CA LEU A 123 25.83 -0.09 3.92
C LEU A 123 26.50 -0.98 4.95
N VAL A 124 26.18 -2.28 4.97
CA VAL A 124 26.85 -3.22 5.87
C VAL A 124 28.34 -3.27 5.55
N ASP A 125 28.77 -3.43 4.29
CA ASP A 125 30.20 -3.47 3.97
C ASP A 125 30.95 -2.21 4.39
N LYS A 126 30.32 -1.04 4.24
CA LYS A 126 30.89 0.27 4.60
C LYS A 126 30.96 0.48 6.12
N PHE A 127 29.93 0.06 6.86
CA PHE A 127 29.78 0.39 8.29
C PHE A 127 29.99 -0.80 9.24
N LYS A 128 30.27 -2.01 8.76
CA LYS A 128 30.44 -3.23 9.58
C LYS A 128 31.54 -3.14 10.64
N ASN A 129 32.49 -2.23 10.50
CA ASN A 129 33.58 -2.04 11.47
C ASN A 129 33.17 -1.11 12.61
N THR A 130 32.13 -0.31 12.42
CA THR A 130 31.55 0.56 13.46
C THR A 130 30.59 -0.20 14.37
N ILE A 131 30.02 -1.30 13.87
CA ILE A 131 29.09 -2.14 14.64
C ILE A 131 29.92 -2.97 15.65
N PRO A 132 29.67 -2.82 16.97
CA PRO A 132 30.37 -3.61 17.97
C PRO A 132 30.05 -5.09 17.76
N ARG A 133 31.08 -5.95 17.67
CA ARG A 133 30.92 -7.40 17.38
C ARG A 133 30.91 -8.28 18.63
N THR A 134 31.34 -7.75 19.76
CA THR A 134 31.43 -8.46 21.04
C THR A 134 30.12 -8.36 21.79
N PHE A 135 29.15 -9.19 21.40
CA PHE A 135 27.89 -9.33 22.14
C PHE A 135 27.89 -10.52 23.12
N GLY A 136 28.99 -11.28 23.21
CA GLY A 136 29.12 -12.40 24.14
C GLY A 136 27.98 -13.40 24.01
N LYS A 137 27.39 -13.81 25.14
CA LYS A 137 26.24 -14.74 25.19
C LYS A 137 24.95 -14.16 24.58
N LEU A 138 24.85 -12.84 24.42
CA LEU A 138 23.68 -12.16 23.87
C LEU A 138 23.68 -12.10 22.33
N GLY A 139 24.75 -12.56 21.66
CA GLY A 139 24.87 -12.54 20.20
C GLY A 139 23.63 -13.04 19.42
N PRO A 140 23.00 -14.17 19.80
CA PRO A 140 21.77 -14.63 19.14
C PRO A 140 20.58 -13.67 19.27
N ILE A 141 20.44 -13.00 20.42
CA ILE A 141 19.37 -12.01 20.66
C ILE A 141 19.59 -10.80 19.76
N TYR A 142 20.81 -10.28 19.66
CA TYR A 142 21.13 -9.19 18.74
C TYR A 142 20.91 -9.57 17.28
N ALA A 143 21.27 -10.80 16.88
CA ALA A 143 20.99 -11.29 15.54
C ALA A 143 19.48 -11.34 15.24
N ALA A 144 18.67 -11.80 16.19
CA ALA A 144 17.21 -11.79 16.07
C ALA A 144 16.64 -10.36 15.99
N MET A 145 17.15 -9.42 16.79
CA MET A 145 16.74 -8.01 16.71
C MET A 145 17.07 -7.39 15.36
N ILE A 146 18.31 -7.59 14.86
CA ILE A 146 18.73 -7.10 13.55
C ILE A 146 17.87 -7.72 12.44
N PHE A 147 17.57 -9.02 12.53
CA PHE A 147 16.66 -9.69 11.61
C PHE A 147 15.29 -9.01 11.59
N LEU A 148 14.66 -8.82 12.76
CA LEU A 148 13.34 -8.20 12.87
C LEU A 148 13.35 -6.77 12.34
N ILE A 149 14.34 -5.96 12.75
CA ILE A 149 14.48 -4.57 12.27
C ILE A 149 14.61 -4.55 10.75
N THR A 150 15.48 -5.38 10.19
CA THR A 150 15.69 -5.44 8.74
C THR A 150 14.41 -5.87 8.02
N PHE A 151 13.75 -6.92 8.52
CA PHE A 151 12.52 -7.44 7.94
C PHE A 151 11.40 -6.38 7.93
N PHE A 152 11.14 -5.73 9.07
CA PHE A 152 10.14 -4.69 9.18
C PHE A 152 10.51 -3.45 8.37
N MET A 153 11.78 -3.04 8.36
CA MET A 153 12.24 -1.90 7.57
C MET A 153 12.04 -2.16 6.07
N VAL A 154 12.43 -3.32 5.56
CA VAL A 154 12.23 -3.69 4.15
C VAL A 154 10.73 -3.67 3.80
N LYS A 155 9.89 -4.28 4.64
CA LYS A 155 8.43 -4.29 4.41
C LYS A 155 7.85 -2.87 4.34
N ASN A 156 8.24 -1.99 5.26
CA ASN A 156 7.72 -0.62 5.32
C ASN A 156 8.27 0.26 4.20
N ILE A 157 9.56 0.16 3.86
CA ILE A 157 10.16 0.96 2.78
C ILE A 157 9.59 0.54 1.43
N THR A 158 9.42 -0.76 1.16
CA THR A 158 8.78 -1.21 -0.09
C THR A 158 7.37 -0.63 -0.22
N TYR A 159 6.57 -0.70 0.86
CA TYR A 159 5.23 -0.10 0.86
C TYR A 159 5.26 1.41 0.63
N ALA A 160 6.16 2.13 1.31
CA ALA A 160 6.31 3.58 1.18
C ALA A 160 6.84 3.99 -0.20
N ALA A 161 7.74 3.20 -0.80
CA ALA A 161 8.29 3.48 -2.13
C ALA A 161 7.22 3.26 -3.21
N ASN A 162 6.48 2.16 -3.16
CA ASN A 162 5.41 1.88 -4.12
C ASN A 162 4.30 2.93 -4.03
N THR A 163 3.88 3.27 -2.82
CA THR A 163 2.83 4.27 -2.59
C THR A 163 3.34 5.67 -2.90
N GLY A 164 4.49 6.06 -2.37
CA GLY A 164 5.00 7.43 -2.44
C GLY A 164 5.59 7.80 -3.79
N ILE A 165 6.41 6.95 -4.41
CA ILE A 165 7.08 7.31 -5.67
C ILE A 165 6.07 7.33 -6.81
N SER A 166 5.20 6.33 -6.92
CA SER A 166 4.18 6.26 -7.98
C SER A 166 3.18 7.44 -7.90
N ARG A 167 2.69 7.76 -6.70
CA ARG A 167 1.73 8.87 -6.50
C ARG A 167 2.36 10.23 -6.77
N ASN A 168 3.56 10.48 -6.24
CA ASN A 168 4.24 11.76 -6.44
C ASN A 168 4.75 11.93 -7.88
N SER A 169 5.19 10.84 -8.54
CA SER A 169 5.63 10.92 -9.93
C SER A 169 4.49 11.31 -10.85
N TYR A 170 3.27 10.80 -10.64
CA TYR A 170 2.10 11.25 -11.41
C TYR A 170 1.89 12.76 -11.33
N ILE A 171 1.91 13.33 -10.11
CA ILE A 171 1.74 14.78 -9.90
C ILE A 171 2.82 15.58 -10.64
N LEU A 172 4.07 15.10 -10.62
CA LEU A 172 5.21 15.75 -11.29
C LEU A 172 5.14 15.68 -12.82
N PHE A 173 4.62 14.59 -13.39
CA PHE A 173 4.51 14.46 -14.85
C PHE A 173 3.23 15.08 -15.41
N HIS A 174 2.21 15.27 -14.57
CA HIS A 174 0.91 15.80 -14.94
C HIS A 174 0.68 17.21 -14.39
N LEU A 175 1.70 18.08 -14.46
CA LEU A 175 1.62 19.46 -13.96
C LEU A 175 0.44 20.25 -14.54
N ARG A 176 0.14 20.01 -15.83
CA ARG A 176 -0.96 20.65 -16.57
C ARG A 176 -2.34 20.02 -16.30
N SER A 177 -2.41 18.85 -15.68
CA SER A 177 -3.70 18.24 -15.34
C SER A 177 -4.44 19.10 -14.32
N SER A 178 -5.78 19.11 -14.44
CA SER A 178 -6.63 19.85 -13.52
C SER A 178 -6.53 19.28 -12.10
N TYR A 179 -7.00 20.06 -11.11
CA TYR A 179 -7.12 19.55 -9.75
C TYR A 179 -7.98 18.28 -9.70
N ASP A 180 -9.10 18.26 -10.43
CA ASP A 180 -10.02 17.13 -10.47
C ASP A 180 -9.38 15.87 -11.07
N ASP A 181 -8.56 16.01 -12.12
CA ASP A 181 -7.84 14.88 -12.72
C ASP A 181 -6.83 14.27 -11.74
N LYS A 182 -6.10 15.12 -11.01
CA LYS A 182 -5.12 14.68 -10.01
C LYS A 182 -5.78 13.98 -8.83
N MET A 183 -6.90 14.53 -8.36
CA MET A 183 -7.67 13.92 -7.27
C MET A 183 -8.35 12.62 -7.72
N PHE A 184 -8.81 12.54 -8.97
CA PHE A 184 -9.34 11.31 -9.54
C PHE A 184 -8.26 10.23 -9.70
N TYR A 185 -7.04 10.60 -10.09
CA TYR A 185 -5.93 9.65 -10.14
C TYR A 185 -5.61 9.07 -8.75
N GLU A 186 -5.55 9.92 -7.73
CA GLU A 186 -5.19 9.50 -6.36
C GLU A 186 -6.29 8.69 -5.67
N TRP A 187 -7.56 9.10 -5.83
CA TRP A 187 -8.68 8.60 -5.03
C TRP A 187 -9.78 7.90 -5.86
N GLY A 188 -9.67 7.88 -7.18
CA GLY A 188 -10.54 7.13 -8.09
C GLY A 188 -12.03 7.45 -7.94
N VAL A 189 -12.85 6.39 -7.94
CA VAL A 189 -14.31 6.44 -7.82
C VAL A 189 -14.77 7.18 -6.56
N PHE A 190 -14.02 7.05 -5.46
CA PHE A 190 -14.34 7.73 -4.22
C PHE A 190 -14.35 9.26 -4.38
N TYR A 191 -13.37 9.83 -5.09
CA TYR A 191 -13.36 11.27 -5.37
C TYR A 191 -14.60 11.71 -6.16
N ARG A 192 -14.94 10.98 -7.22
CA ARG A 192 -16.14 11.28 -8.03
C ARG A 192 -17.40 11.21 -7.19
N PHE A 193 -17.49 10.25 -6.26
CA PHE A 193 -18.62 10.16 -5.35
C PHE A 193 -18.68 11.36 -4.39
N MET A 194 -17.55 11.78 -3.81
CA MET A 194 -17.54 12.95 -2.93
C MET A 194 -17.86 14.26 -3.67
N VAL A 195 -17.38 14.44 -4.90
CA VAL A 195 -17.75 15.58 -5.76
C VAL A 195 -19.25 15.56 -6.07
N PHE A 196 -19.82 14.38 -6.35
CA PHE A 196 -21.26 14.22 -6.54
C PHE A 196 -22.05 14.64 -5.30
N VAL A 197 -21.67 14.17 -4.11
CA VAL A 197 -22.32 14.57 -2.84
C VAL A 197 -22.21 16.09 -2.64
N LYS A 198 -21.02 16.65 -2.86
CA LYS A 198 -20.77 18.10 -2.74
C LYS A 198 -21.62 18.94 -3.70
N ASN A 199 -21.86 18.46 -4.91
CA ASN A 199 -22.64 19.19 -5.91
C ASN A 199 -24.16 19.06 -5.72
N ASN A 200 -24.61 18.04 -4.99
CA ASN A 200 -26.03 17.74 -4.79
C ASN A 200 -26.52 18.00 -3.35
N THR A 201 -25.70 18.62 -2.50
CA THR A 201 -26.07 18.96 -1.12
C THR A 201 -25.63 20.39 -0.76
N PRO A 202 -26.40 21.14 0.05
CA PRO A 202 -26.00 22.45 0.57
C PRO A 202 -24.71 22.41 1.38
N GLN A 203 -24.02 23.55 1.53
CA GLN A 203 -22.77 23.63 2.32
C GLN A 203 -23.00 23.47 3.83
N ASP A 204 -24.17 23.86 4.32
CA ASP A 204 -24.59 23.76 5.73
C ASP A 204 -25.32 22.44 6.04
N ALA A 205 -25.39 21.52 5.06
CA ALA A 205 -26.06 20.24 5.20
C ALA A 205 -25.38 19.34 6.25
N THR A 206 -26.21 18.48 6.85
CA THR A 206 -25.74 17.34 7.64
C THR A 206 -25.72 16.10 6.75
N ILE A 207 -24.58 15.43 6.65
CA ILE A 207 -24.40 14.21 5.87
C ILE A 207 -24.22 13.03 6.82
N ILE A 208 -25.11 12.06 6.75
CA ILE A 208 -25.03 10.80 7.48
C ILE A 208 -24.23 9.80 6.65
N ILE A 209 -23.17 9.26 7.25
CA ILE A 209 -22.22 8.34 6.62
C ILE A 209 -22.28 6.96 7.29
N PRO A 210 -21.87 5.87 6.60
CA PRO A 210 -21.85 4.52 7.16
C PRO A 210 -20.89 4.39 8.35
N PRO A 211 -20.96 3.29 9.11
CA PRO A 211 -20.09 3.09 10.27
C PRO A 211 -18.62 2.90 9.85
N MET A 212 -17.71 3.29 10.74
CA MET A 212 -16.26 3.09 10.63
C MET A 212 -15.86 1.64 10.93
N GLU A 213 -16.44 0.71 10.19
CA GLU A 213 -16.16 -0.72 10.25
C GLU A 213 -16.12 -1.29 8.82
N ASP A 214 -15.55 -2.49 8.65
CA ASP A 214 -15.63 -3.16 7.36
C ASP A 214 -17.12 -3.43 7.01
N PRO A 215 -17.54 -3.20 5.75
CA PRO A 215 -16.70 -2.98 4.57
C PRO A 215 -16.43 -1.50 4.21
N TRP A 216 -16.93 -0.52 4.97
CA TRP A 216 -16.85 0.91 4.63
C TRP A 216 -15.66 1.66 5.25
N LEU A 217 -14.93 1.01 6.15
CA LEU A 217 -13.82 1.58 6.93
C LEU A 217 -12.79 2.37 6.10
N MET A 218 -12.40 1.87 4.93
CA MET A 218 -11.35 2.50 4.10
C MET A 218 -11.91 3.44 3.02
N GLY A 219 -13.19 3.85 3.15
CA GLY A 219 -13.87 4.71 2.19
C GLY A 219 -14.87 5.63 2.89
N SER A 220 -16.14 5.45 2.59
CA SER A 220 -17.23 6.31 3.06
C SER A 220 -17.50 6.23 4.58
N GLY A 221 -16.99 5.21 5.28
CA GLY A 221 -17.19 5.06 6.73
C GLY A 221 -16.17 5.79 7.60
N ASN A 222 -15.12 6.37 7.02
CA ASN A 222 -14.12 7.13 7.76
C ASN A 222 -14.47 8.63 7.73
N ASP A 223 -14.96 9.15 8.86
CA ASP A 223 -15.43 10.53 8.97
C ASP A 223 -14.33 11.57 8.68
N HIS A 224 -13.10 11.35 9.16
CA HIS A 224 -11.96 12.22 8.89
C HIS A 224 -11.64 12.26 7.40
N PHE A 225 -11.71 11.11 6.74
CA PHE A 225 -11.43 11.00 5.32
C PHE A 225 -12.53 11.68 4.49
N VAL A 226 -13.80 11.42 4.76
CA VAL A 226 -14.94 12.07 4.10
C VAL A 226 -14.93 13.58 4.32
N ARG A 227 -14.57 14.04 5.54
CA ARG A 227 -14.50 15.45 5.90
C ARG A 227 -13.55 16.24 5.02
N ALA A 228 -12.44 15.63 4.59
CA ALA A 228 -11.48 16.29 3.70
C ALA A 228 -12.11 16.76 2.37
N PHE A 229 -13.20 16.11 1.92
CA PHE A 229 -13.88 16.44 0.67
C PHE A 229 -15.18 17.24 0.87
N LEU A 230 -15.91 16.97 1.96
CA LEU A 230 -17.26 17.52 2.17
C LEU A 230 -17.33 18.76 3.06
N TYR A 231 -16.22 19.18 3.68
CA TYR A 231 -16.17 20.42 4.46
C TYR A 231 -16.77 21.61 3.66
N PRO A 232 -17.62 22.46 4.27
CA PRO A 232 -17.90 22.60 5.72
C PRO A 232 -19.09 21.79 6.27
N ARG A 233 -19.66 20.85 5.51
CA ARG A 233 -20.83 20.07 5.93
C ARG A 233 -20.58 19.32 7.24
N LYS A 234 -21.63 19.21 8.06
CA LYS A 234 -21.58 18.40 9.30
C LYS A 234 -21.66 16.93 8.92
N LEU A 235 -20.76 16.10 9.44
CA LEU A 235 -20.82 14.65 9.26
C LEU A 235 -21.34 13.98 10.52
N ILE A 236 -22.24 13.02 10.37
CA ILE A 236 -22.71 12.14 11.44
C ILE A 236 -22.50 10.70 10.98
N GLN A 237 -21.80 9.91 11.78
CA GLN A 237 -21.58 8.51 11.51
C GLN A 237 -22.65 7.70 12.22
N GLU A 238 -23.33 6.82 11.49
CA GLU A 238 -24.42 6.00 12.05
C GLU A 238 -24.15 4.51 11.80
N PRO A 239 -24.74 3.60 12.60
CA PRO A 239 -24.58 2.17 12.41
C PRO A 239 -25.31 1.66 11.16
N LYS A 240 -25.27 0.33 10.92
CA LYS A 240 -25.92 -0.31 9.76
C LYS A 240 -27.42 0.01 9.63
N ILE A 241 -28.09 0.21 10.77
CA ILE A 241 -29.50 0.61 10.90
C ILE A 241 -29.51 1.93 11.65
N ILE A 242 -29.91 3.02 10.99
CA ILE A 242 -29.86 4.37 11.58
C ILE A 242 -31.00 4.50 12.60
N PRO A 243 -30.71 4.74 13.89
CA PRO A 243 -31.72 4.94 14.91
C PRO A 243 -32.46 6.26 14.67
N ASP A 244 -33.78 6.24 14.85
CA ASP A 244 -34.64 7.42 14.84
C ASP A 244 -34.38 8.41 13.69
N ILE A 245 -34.50 7.94 12.44
CA ILE A 245 -34.32 8.78 11.23
C ILE A 245 -35.13 10.09 11.32
N LYS A 246 -36.30 10.05 11.99
CA LYS A 246 -37.20 11.20 12.11
C LYS A 246 -36.66 12.31 13.02
N ALA A 247 -35.66 12.02 13.85
CA ALA A 247 -35.00 13.03 14.68
C ALA A 247 -34.07 13.95 13.88
N PHE A 248 -33.67 13.55 12.67
CA PHE A 248 -32.84 14.39 11.82
C PHE A 248 -33.65 15.50 11.15
N GLY A 249 -33.06 16.69 11.08
CA GLY A 249 -33.72 17.88 10.53
C GLY A 249 -33.82 17.86 8.99
N PRO A 250 -34.56 18.79 8.39
CA PRO A 250 -34.88 18.83 6.95
C PRO A 250 -33.68 19.14 6.02
N ASN A 251 -32.49 19.42 6.57
CA ASN A 251 -31.25 19.63 5.80
C ASN A 251 -30.27 18.46 6.02
N THR A 252 -30.81 17.25 6.08
CA THR A 252 -30.05 16.02 6.34
C THR A 252 -30.08 15.11 5.13
N TYR A 253 -28.91 14.61 4.76
CA TYR A 253 -28.72 13.70 3.64
C TYR A 253 -28.04 12.42 4.12
N ILE A 254 -28.47 11.27 3.63
CA ILE A 254 -27.87 9.97 3.94
C ILE A 254 -27.13 9.48 2.69
N LEU A 255 -25.87 9.08 2.84
CA LEU A 255 -25.13 8.50 1.72
C LEU A 255 -25.71 7.14 1.32
N ILE A 256 -25.81 6.89 0.02
CA ILE A 256 -25.95 5.53 -0.51
C ILE A 256 -24.56 5.11 -0.98
N THR A 257 -24.02 4.06 -0.39
CA THR A 257 -22.64 3.62 -0.64
C THR A 257 -22.54 2.12 -0.64
N TRP A 258 -21.61 1.61 -1.44
CA TRP A 258 -21.25 0.21 -1.43
C TRP A 258 -20.02 -0.04 -0.56
N GLY A 259 -19.87 -1.27 -0.05
CA GLY A 259 -18.64 -1.73 0.60
C GLY A 259 -17.49 -1.93 -0.41
N LYS A 260 -16.30 -2.29 0.06
CA LYS A 260 -15.16 -2.62 -0.81
C LYS A 260 -15.51 -3.64 -1.91
N GLU A 261 -14.91 -3.49 -3.09
CA GLU A 261 -15.07 -4.41 -4.23
C GLU A 261 -14.72 -5.88 -3.90
N ALA A 262 -13.81 -6.10 -2.95
CA ALA A 262 -13.42 -7.43 -2.49
C ALA A 262 -14.51 -8.18 -1.68
N CYS A 263 -15.66 -7.54 -1.44
CA CYS A 263 -16.76 -8.12 -0.68
C CYS A 263 -17.64 -9.10 -1.47
N LYS A 264 -17.42 -9.31 -2.77
CA LYS A 264 -18.11 -10.39 -3.51
C LYS A 264 -17.53 -11.74 -3.02
N PRO A 265 -18.31 -12.66 -2.40
CA PRO A 265 -19.77 -12.84 -2.55
C PRO A 265 -20.63 -12.57 -1.30
N ASP A 266 -20.12 -11.93 -0.25
CA ASP A 266 -20.84 -11.73 1.02
C ASP A 266 -21.95 -10.65 0.90
N PRO A 267 -23.25 -11.02 0.93
CA PRO A 267 -24.35 -10.08 0.87
C PRO A 267 -24.38 -9.14 2.08
N GLU A 268 -23.78 -9.51 3.21
CA GLU A 268 -23.72 -8.66 4.41
C GLU A 268 -22.83 -7.42 4.25
N CYS A 269 -22.07 -7.38 3.16
CA CYS A 269 -21.19 -6.28 2.81
C CYS A 269 -21.73 -5.41 1.65
N HIS A 270 -22.90 -5.75 1.12
CA HIS A 270 -23.56 -5.00 0.05
C HIS A 270 -24.35 -3.83 0.62
N GLY A 271 -24.07 -2.62 0.14
CA GLY A 271 -24.90 -1.43 0.35
C GLY A 271 -25.09 -0.92 1.78
N TRP A 272 -25.17 0.39 1.89
CA TRP A 272 -25.64 1.12 3.06
C TRP A 272 -26.42 2.35 2.59
N PRO A 273 -27.52 2.74 3.24
CA PRO A 273 -28.14 2.13 4.43
C PRO A 273 -28.91 0.83 4.10
N ARG A 274 -29.20 0.01 5.13
CA ARG A 274 -29.89 -1.30 4.95
C ARG A 274 -31.38 -1.30 5.26
N GLN A 275 -31.91 -0.20 5.74
CA GLN A 275 -33.31 -0.06 6.11
C GLN A 275 -34.09 0.72 5.07
N GLU A 276 -35.41 0.56 5.06
CA GLU A 276 -36.28 1.37 4.23
C GLU A 276 -36.35 2.79 4.78
N ILE A 277 -36.17 3.79 3.91
CA ILE A 277 -36.14 5.20 4.32
C ILE A 277 -37.10 5.98 3.43
N ALA A 278 -38.15 6.54 4.03
CA ALA A 278 -38.98 7.53 3.35
C ALA A 278 -38.16 8.79 3.10
N ALA A 279 -38.12 9.23 1.85
CA ALA A 279 -37.24 10.29 1.41
C ALA A 279 -38.02 11.31 0.59
N LYS A 280 -37.73 12.59 0.85
CA LYS A 280 -38.16 13.67 -0.03
C LYS A 280 -37.58 13.49 -1.43
N ARG A 281 -36.29 13.13 -1.53
CA ARG A 281 -35.61 12.91 -2.82
C ARG A 281 -34.50 11.88 -2.70
N ILE A 282 -34.37 11.02 -3.70
CA ILE A 282 -33.28 10.04 -3.81
C ILE A 282 -32.58 10.26 -5.13
N ILE A 283 -31.25 10.40 -5.11
CA ILE A 283 -30.44 10.58 -6.31
C ILE A 283 -29.45 9.42 -6.38
N TYR A 284 -29.63 8.53 -7.35
CA TYR A 284 -28.74 7.42 -7.63
C TYR A 284 -27.66 7.83 -8.64
N LYS A 285 -26.44 7.38 -8.39
CA LYS A 285 -25.25 7.63 -9.19
C LYS A 285 -24.62 6.30 -9.57
N ASP A 286 -24.21 6.21 -10.83
CA ASP A 286 -23.37 5.11 -11.30
C ASP A 286 -22.01 5.18 -10.60
N PRO A 287 -21.54 4.11 -9.93
CA PRO A 287 -20.23 4.06 -9.30
C PRO A 287 -19.10 4.62 -10.17
N ASP A 288 -19.03 4.19 -11.43
CA ASP A 288 -17.88 4.41 -12.30
C ASP A 288 -18.00 5.71 -13.12
N SER A 289 -19.21 6.25 -13.22
CA SER A 289 -19.50 7.49 -13.95
C SER A 289 -19.79 8.67 -13.03
N THR A 290 -19.74 9.89 -13.56
CA THR A 290 -20.27 11.08 -12.87
C THR A 290 -21.78 11.22 -13.05
N ASN A 291 -22.39 10.35 -13.86
CA ASN A 291 -23.79 10.47 -14.25
C ASN A 291 -24.74 10.04 -13.14
N VAL A 292 -25.83 10.79 -13.02
CA VAL A 292 -27.01 10.38 -12.27
C VAL A 292 -27.71 9.28 -13.07
N ILE A 293 -27.96 8.13 -12.43
CA ILE A 293 -28.74 7.04 -13.03
C ILE A 293 -30.21 7.41 -12.99
N GLU A 294 -30.68 7.82 -11.80
CA GLU A 294 -32.10 7.99 -11.52
C GLU A 294 -32.28 9.01 -10.40
N THR A 295 -33.33 9.81 -10.48
CA THR A 295 -33.81 10.64 -9.37
C THR A 295 -35.26 10.27 -9.08
N ARG A 296 -35.57 10.00 -7.81
CA ARG A 296 -36.92 9.69 -7.33
C ARG A 296 -37.35 10.72 -6.29
N GLU A 297 -38.51 11.33 -6.49
CA GLU A 297 -39.11 12.28 -5.56
C GLU A 297 -40.17 11.59 -4.70
N ASN A 298 -40.29 11.97 -3.43
CA ASN A 298 -41.27 11.49 -2.45
C ASN A 298 -41.43 9.96 -2.47
N SER A 299 -40.30 9.26 -2.35
CA SER A 299 -40.22 7.81 -2.51
C SER A 299 -39.58 7.14 -1.30
N VAL A 300 -39.70 5.81 -1.22
CA VAL A 300 -39.06 5.03 -0.18
C VAL A 300 -37.81 4.38 -0.75
N TYR A 301 -36.65 4.71 -0.20
CA TYR A 301 -35.40 4.02 -0.48
C TYR A 301 -35.52 2.57 0.01
N LYS A 302 -35.11 1.63 -0.83
CA LYS A 302 -34.91 0.23 -0.46
C LYS A 302 -33.57 -0.21 -1.02
N LEU A 303 -32.81 -0.95 -0.23
CA LEU A 303 -31.56 -1.53 -0.70
C LEU A 303 -31.89 -2.68 -1.67
N GLU A 304 -31.26 -2.65 -2.83
CA GLU A 304 -31.33 -3.73 -3.83
C GLU A 304 -29.98 -4.45 -3.83
N ASP A 305 -29.94 -5.68 -3.30
CA ASP A 305 -28.69 -6.42 -3.02
C ASP A 305 -27.86 -6.75 -4.28
N ASP A 306 -28.46 -6.65 -5.46
CA ASP A 306 -27.85 -6.90 -6.76
C ASP A 306 -27.39 -5.62 -7.50
N LYS A 307 -27.76 -4.43 -7.01
CA LYS A 307 -27.42 -3.16 -7.66
C LYS A 307 -26.25 -2.45 -7.00
N TYR A 308 -25.11 -2.49 -7.69
CA TYR A 308 -23.93 -1.68 -7.35
C TYR A 308 -24.19 -0.20 -7.68
N VAL A 309 -24.72 0.56 -6.72
CA VAL A 309 -25.03 1.98 -6.87
C VAL A 309 -24.50 2.82 -5.72
N TYR A 310 -24.16 4.07 -6.03
CA TYR A 310 -23.91 5.12 -5.05
C TYR A 310 -25.04 6.15 -5.12
N GLY A 311 -25.09 7.09 -4.19
CA GLY A 311 -26.13 8.11 -4.21
C GLY A 311 -26.28 8.88 -2.92
N ILE A 312 -27.37 9.63 -2.84
CA ILE A 312 -27.79 10.34 -1.63
C ILE A 312 -29.31 10.24 -1.46
N ILE A 313 -29.76 10.23 -0.20
CA ILE A 313 -31.15 10.30 0.22
C ILE A 313 -31.33 11.63 0.96
N GLU A 314 -32.21 12.50 0.48
CA GLU A 314 -32.67 13.71 1.18
C GLU A 314 -33.91 13.38 2.01
N LEU A 315 -33.83 13.63 3.32
CA LEU A 315 -34.93 13.36 4.26
C LEU A 315 -36.10 14.34 4.10
#